data_AF-A0A9W9IR16-F1
#
_entry.id   AF-A0A9W9IR16-F1
#
_cell.length_a   1.000
_cell.length_b   1.000
_cell.length_c   1.000
_cell.angle_alpha   90.00
_cell.angle_beta   90.00
_cell.angle_gamma   90.00
#
_symmetry.space_group_name_H-M   'P 1'
#
loop_
_entity.id
_entity.type
_entity.pdbx_description
1 polymer ?
#
loop_
_entity_poly.entity_id
_entity_poly.type
_entity_poly.pdbx_seq_one_letter_code
_entity_poly.pdbx_strand_id
1 'polypeptide(L)'
;MWFSWIQRAALVGPVVAVSQIADDEMTSLLNAGGADLAYRYAPLWFFGQARDQPPCYPTWAFGGSPTTADVYEDDHQTPAAPQCDYPDVGCKCRNPDVEIGNAGPAFPIYYTYRRCNETDIRVVYNLFYEKDGAEFVGIETGHDYDWERVVIVHSRDDDRKWSPSRALLSAHSGYSNLAWGDIQNTLTTDEINSGKAKDPNGVQNNDHPKVYVAWSKHPNYDTRNTGWNDPASQSLDNAFRSDDWWHFVDLENYIRSDDSTDAGKALGRVDWGSASSNPPSVHAEVCDAS
;
A
#
# COMPACT_ATOMS: atom_id res chain seq x y z
N MET A 1 39.89 41.82 20.42
CA MET A 1 38.44 41.55 20.40
C MET A 1 38.23 40.20 19.73
N TRP A 2 38.00 39.14 20.50
CA TRP A 2 37.67 37.80 19.99
C TRP A 2 36.22 37.53 20.38
N PHE A 3 35.36 37.33 19.39
CA PHE A 3 33.98 36.90 19.61
C PHE A 3 33.94 35.37 19.60
N SER A 4 33.72 34.78 20.77
CA SER A 4 33.41 33.37 20.94
C SER A 4 31.94 33.15 20.56
N TRP A 5 31.69 32.39 19.50
CA TRP A 5 30.35 31.94 19.15
C TRP A 5 29.95 30.77 20.04
N ILE A 6 28.92 30.99 20.87
CA ILE A 6 28.25 29.92 21.60
C ILE A 6 27.41 29.14 20.59
N GLN A 7 27.83 27.92 20.24
CA GLN A 7 26.96 26.96 19.58
C GLN A 7 25.87 26.56 20.58
N ARG A 8 24.65 27.03 20.34
CA ARG A 8 23.45 26.48 20.98
C ARG A 8 23.20 25.11 20.35
N ALA A 9 23.44 24.05 21.11
CA ALA A 9 22.89 22.74 20.79
C ALA A 9 21.35 22.87 20.76
N ALA A 10 20.75 22.61 19.60
CA ALA A 10 19.32 22.43 19.50
C ALA A 10 18.97 21.12 20.20
N LEU A 11 18.28 21.21 21.33
CA LEU A 11 17.56 20.09 21.90
C LEU A 11 16.45 19.72 20.92
N VAL A 12 16.60 18.60 20.23
CA VAL A 12 15.51 17.97 19.48
C VAL A 12 14.46 17.59 20.51
N GLY A 13 13.33 18.30 20.52
CA GLY A 13 12.17 17.94 21.32
C GLY A 13 11.64 16.56 20.91
N PRO A 14 10.78 15.94 21.73
CA PRO A 14 10.26 14.61 21.43
C PRO A 14 9.56 14.67 20.07
N VAL A 15 10.07 13.87 19.14
CA VAL A 15 9.32 13.43 17.97
C VAL A 15 7.96 12.97 18.49
N VAL A 16 6.86 13.51 17.96
CA VAL A 16 5.52 13.02 18.33
C VAL A 16 5.55 11.54 18.04
N ALA A 17 5.47 10.74 19.11
CA ALA A 17 5.74 9.32 19.01
C ALA A 17 4.64 8.69 18.15
N VAL A 18 5.05 7.88 17.17
CA VAL A 18 4.22 6.82 16.63
C VAL A 18 3.51 6.15 17.81
N SER A 19 2.20 6.02 17.74
CA SER A 19 1.43 5.37 18.80
C SER A 19 2.08 4.02 19.11
N GLN A 20 2.34 3.74 20.38
CA GLN A 20 3.00 2.50 20.81
C GLN A 20 1.98 1.53 21.40
N ILE A 21 2.19 0.24 21.17
CA ILE A 21 1.30 -0.84 21.62
C ILE A 21 2.01 -1.65 22.71
N ALA A 22 1.34 -1.92 23.82
CA ALA A 22 1.87 -2.82 24.85
C ALA A 22 1.78 -4.29 24.41
N ASP A 23 2.60 -5.17 25.00
CA ASP A 23 2.62 -6.62 24.67
C ASP A 23 1.25 -7.30 24.78
N ASP A 24 0.48 -6.99 25.81
CA ASP A 24 -0.86 -7.54 26.07
C ASP A 24 -1.87 -7.06 25.04
N GLU A 25 -1.84 -5.76 24.72
CA GLU A 25 -2.66 -5.17 23.67
C GLU A 25 -2.30 -5.75 22.29
N MET A 26 -1.02 -5.84 21.93
CA MET A 26 -0.57 -6.46 20.69
C MET A 26 -1.07 -7.90 20.58
N THR A 27 -0.93 -8.68 21.64
CA THR A 27 -1.45 -10.06 21.69
C THR A 27 -2.97 -10.10 21.49
N SER A 28 -3.71 -9.18 22.11
CA SER A 28 -5.15 -9.06 21.93
C SER A 28 -5.53 -8.74 20.49
N LEU A 29 -4.84 -7.79 19.85
CA LEU A 29 -5.07 -7.40 18.45
C LEU A 29 -4.86 -8.57 17.49
N LEU A 30 -3.76 -9.33 17.66
CA LEU A 30 -3.50 -10.51 16.85
C LEU A 30 -4.56 -11.60 17.06
N ASN A 31 -4.94 -11.90 18.30
CA ASN A 31 -5.97 -12.89 18.61
C ASN A 31 -7.36 -12.50 18.07
N ALA A 32 -7.63 -11.20 17.95
CA ALA A 32 -8.85 -10.68 17.33
C ALA A 32 -8.81 -10.72 15.79
N GLY A 33 -7.75 -11.26 15.18
CA GLY A 33 -7.61 -11.38 13.74
C GLY A 33 -6.83 -10.23 13.09
N GLY A 34 -6.23 -9.33 13.87
CA GLY A 34 -5.26 -8.34 13.37
C GLY A 34 -5.83 -7.16 12.60
N ALA A 35 -7.16 -7.08 12.37
CA ALA A 35 -7.79 -5.98 11.63
C ALA A 35 -7.48 -4.61 12.25
N ASP A 36 -7.67 -4.48 13.55
CA ASP A 36 -7.41 -3.23 14.28
C ASP A 36 -5.92 -2.84 14.27
N LEU A 37 -5.01 -3.82 14.29
CA LEU A 37 -3.58 -3.56 14.12
C LEU A 37 -3.28 -3.04 12.70
N ALA A 38 -3.86 -3.68 11.69
CA ALA A 38 -3.68 -3.27 10.30
C ALA A 38 -4.22 -1.85 10.07
N TYR A 39 -5.37 -1.51 10.65
CA TYR A 39 -5.97 -0.19 10.52
C TYR A 39 -5.17 0.90 11.21
N ARG A 40 -4.62 0.61 12.40
CA ARG A 40 -3.92 1.60 13.24
C ARG A 40 -2.73 2.27 12.57
N TYR A 41 -2.03 1.57 11.68
CA TYR A 41 -0.91 2.11 10.91
C TYR A 41 -1.14 2.05 9.41
N ALA A 42 -2.41 1.99 8.99
CA ALA A 42 -2.79 1.83 7.59
C ALA A 42 -2.21 2.95 6.71
N PRO A 43 -1.78 2.63 5.47
CA PRO A 43 -1.41 3.65 4.51
C PRO A 43 -2.59 4.51 4.07
N LEU A 44 -2.31 5.80 3.77
CA LEU A 44 -3.14 6.60 2.88
C LEU A 44 -2.63 6.40 1.44
N TRP A 45 -3.50 5.91 0.57
CA TRP A 45 -3.15 5.57 -0.81
C TRP A 45 -3.39 6.74 -1.75
N PHE A 46 -2.44 7.00 -2.63
CA PHE A 46 -2.50 8.05 -3.65
C PHE A 46 -2.38 7.46 -5.05
N PHE A 47 -3.18 7.98 -5.95
CA PHE A 47 -3.25 7.58 -7.34
C PHE A 47 -3.20 8.81 -8.25
N GLY A 48 -2.71 8.59 -9.46
CA GLY A 48 -2.40 9.67 -10.37
C GLY A 48 -2.75 9.38 -11.81
N GLN A 49 -3.07 10.41 -12.56
CA GLN A 49 -3.27 10.38 -14.00
C GLN A 49 -2.10 11.07 -14.71
N ALA A 50 -1.65 10.48 -15.81
CA ALA A 50 -0.70 11.12 -16.71
C ALA A 50 -1.22 11.07 -18.15
N ARG A 51 -0.78 12.03 -18.99
CA ARG A 51 -1.14 12.08 -20.42
C ARG A 51 -2.65 12.03 -20.68
N ASP A 52 -3.44 12.61 -19.77
CA ASP A 52 -4.90 12.61 -19.80
C ASP A 52 -5.55 11.22 -19.74
N GLN A 53 -4.84 10.24 -19.19
CA GLN A 53 -5.29 8.85 -19.07
C GLN A 53 -5.24 8.41 -17.59
N PRO A 54 -6.34 7.89 -17.03
CA PRO A 54 -6.38 7.40 -15.65
C PRO A 54 -5.54 6.13 -15.46
N PRO A 55 -5.17 5.77 -14.22
CA PRO A 55 -4.58 4.48 -13.90
C PRO A 55 -5.65 3.39 -13.91
N CYS A 56 -5.21 2.13 -13.95
CA CYS A 56 -6.02 1.05 -13.41
C CYS A 56 -6.12 1.21 -11.88
N TYR A 57 -7.29 1.00 -11.31
CA TYR A 57 -7.59 1.27 -9.91
C TYR A 57 -7.90 -0.01 -9.14
N PRO A 58 -7.54 -0.13 -7.84
CA PRO A 58 -7.74 -1.37 -7.12
C PRO A 58 -9.21 -1.79 -7.11
N THR A 59 -9.46 -3.10 -7.20
CA THR A 59 -10.81 -3.65 -7.23
C THR A 59 -10.93 -4.93 -6.41
N TRP A 60 -12.14 -5.46 -6.31
CA TRP A 60 -12.43 -6.74 -5.66
C TRP A 60 -11.99 -7.90 -6.55
N ALA A 61 -11.37 -8.91 -5.95
CA ALA A 61 -10.83 -10.09 -6.60
C ALA A 61 -11.91 -11.13 -6.94
N PHE A 62 -13.05 -11.10 -6.23
CA PHE A 62 -14.14 -12.07 -6.37
C PHE A 62 -15.51 -11.40 -6.52
N GLY A 63 -15.60 -10.41 -7.41
CA GLY A 63 -16.86 -9.78 -7.81
C GLY A 63 -17.53 -8.90 -6.75
N GLY A 64 -16.87 -8.60 -5.63
CA GLY A 64 -17.35 -7.66 -4.62
C GLY A 64 -17.46 -6.20 -5.11
N SER A 65 -17.95 -5.34 -4.24
CA SER A 65 -18.11 -3.90 -4.47
C SER A 65 -18.10 -3.13 -3.15
N PRO A 66 -18.15 -1.79 -3.14
CA PRO A 66 -18.24 -1.02 -1.89
C PRO A 66 -19.45 -1.38 -1.02
N THR A 67 -20.48 -2.02 -1.59
CA THR A 67 -21.72 -2.38 -0.88
C THR A 67 -21.99 -3.88 -0.84
N THR A 68 -21.12 -4.70 -1.42
CA THR A 68 -21.27 -6.16 -1.47
C THR A 68 -19.94 -6.87 -1.22
N ALA A 69 -19.93 -7.86 -0.34
CA ALA A 69 -18.74 -8.67 -0.10
C ALA A 69 -18.35 -9.50 -1.34
N ASP A 70 -17.08 -9.89 -1.39
CA ASP A 70 -16.59 -10.93 -2.30
C ASP A 70 -17.33 -12.26 -2.09
N VAL A 71 -17.45 -13.03 -3.18
CA VAL A 71 -17.97 -14.41 -3.15
C VAL A 71 -16.83 -15.35 -3.57
N TYR A 72 -16.27 -16.08 -2.60
CA TYR A 72 -15.01 -16.84 -2.77
C TYR A 72 -15.13 -18.16 -3.55
N GLU A 73 -15.80 -18.11 -4.70
CA GLU A 73 -15.99 -19.19 -5.66
C GLU A 73 -15.28 -18.83 -6.98
N ASP A 74 -14.80 -19.85 -7.70
CA ASP A 74 -13.93 -19.64 -8.88
C ASP A 74 -14.67 -18.89 -10.02
N ASP A 75 -15.99 -19.06 -10.13
CA ASP A 75 -16.82 -18.38 -11.14
C ASP A 75 -17.11 -16.90 -10.82
N HIS A 76 -16.74 -16.46 -9.63
CA HIS A 76 -16.81 -15.05 -9.21
C HIS A 76 -15.45 -14.34 -9.30
N GLN A 77 -14.38 -15.03 -9.70
CA GLN A 77 -13.08 -14.40 -9.96
C GLN A 77 -13.28 -13.23 -10.93
N THR A 78 -12.79 -12.05 -10.54
CA THR A 78 -12.85 -10.87 -11.39
C THR A 78 -12.06 -11.16 -12.68
N PRO A 79 -12.65 -10.94 -13.88
CA PRO A 79 -11.95 -11.19 -15.13
C PRO A 79 -10.71 -10.30 -15.29
N ALA A 80 -9.67 -10.83 -15.96
CA ALA A 80 -8.55 -10.00 -16.36
C ALA A 80 -9.00 -8.93 -17.37
N ALA A 81 -8.42 -7.74 -17.25
CA ALA A 81 -8.62 -6.67 -18.22
C ALA A 81 -7.50 -6.72 -19.27
N PRO A 82 -7.81 -6.67 -20.58
CA PRO A 82 -6.75 -6.69 -21.58
C PRO A 82 -5.98 -5.36 -21.59
N GLN A 83 -4.70 -5.44 -21.94
CA GLN A 83 -3.84 -4.27 -22.11
C GLN A 83 -4.31 -3.42 -23.31
N CYS A 84 -3.97 -2.13 -23.30
CA CYS A 84 -4.17 -1.23 -24.43
C CYS A 84 -2.85 -0.53 -24.77
N ASP A 85 -2.83 0.10 -25.94
CA ASP A 85 -1.70 0.91 -26.37
C ASP A 85 -1.44 2.06 -25.39
N TYR A 86 -0.18 2.19 -24.99
CA TYR A 86 0.28 3.33 -24.22
C TYR A 86 -0.03 4.65 -24.96
N PRO A 87 -0.57 5.69 -24.29
CA PRO A 87 -0.68 5.86 -22.82
C PRO A 87 -2.00 5.43 -22.17
N ASP A 88 -2.90 4.72 -22.85
CA ASP A 88 -4.23 4.34 -22.30
C ASP A 88 -4.16 3.16 -21.30
N VAL A 89 -3.46 3.38 -20.19
CA VAL A 89 -3.14 2.32 -19.21
C VAL A 89 -4.38 1.91 -18.40
N GLY A 90 -5.28 2.84 -18.08
CA GLY A 90 -6.55 2.58 -17.39
C GLY A 90 -7.69 2.06 -18.28
N CYS A 91 -7.40 1.66 -19.53
CA CYS A 91 -8.46 1.14 -20.39
C CYS A 91 -9.07 -0.16 -19.82
N LYS A 92 -10.37 -0.35 -19.99
CA LYS A 92 -11.07 -1.65 -19.78
C LYS A 92 -10.91 -2.28 -18.39
N CYS A 93 -10.39 -1.56 -17.42
CA CYS A 93 -10.41 -1.95 -16.02
C CYS A 93 -11.10 -0.84 -15.21
N ARG A 94 -11.25 -1.08 -13.91
CA ARG A 94 -11.78 -0.11 -12.98
C ARG A 94 -10.87 1.12 -12.91
N ASN A 95 -11.45 2.31 -12.99
CA ASN A 95 -10.77 3.59 -12.83
C ASN A 95 -11.33 4.35 -11.61
N PRO A 96 -10.69 5.44 -11.13
CA PRO A 96 -11.24 6.25 -10.04
C PRO A 96 -12.65 6.81 -10.33
N ASP A 97 -12.95 7.15 -11.59
CA ASP A 97 -14.25 7.67 -12.07
C ASP A 97 -14.82 8.83 -11.24
N VAL A 98 -13.93 9.66 -10.68
CA VAL A 98 -14.25 10.89 -9.96
C VAL A 98 -13.30 11.99 -10.39
N GLU A 99 -13.73 13.25 -10.29
CA GLU A 99 -12.92 14.39 -10.69
C GLU A 99 -11.60 14.46 -9.89
N ILE A 100 -10.50 14.78 -10.58
CA ILE A 100 -9.18 15.00 -9.96
C ILE A 100 -9.30 16.06 -8.85
N GLY A 101 -8.62 15.82 -7.73
CA GLY A 101 -8.70 16.68 -6.54
C GLY A 101 -9.79 16.26 -5.56
N ASN A 102 -10.38 15.08 -5.74
CA ASN A 102 -11.30 14.46 -4.78
C ASN A 102 -10.75 13.14 -4.25
N ALA A 103 -11.29 12.68 -3.12
CA ALA A 103 -11.03 11.32 -2.66
C ALA A 103 -11.50 10.30 -3.70
N GLY A 104 -10.67 9.29 -3.96
CA GLY A 104 -11.01 8.18 -4.85
C GLY A 104 -12.12 7.31 -4.26
N PRO A 105 -12.73 6.42 -5.07
CA PRO A 105 -13.74 5.49 -4.58
C PRO A 105 -13.11 4.42 -3.67
N ALA A 106 -13.94 3.79 -2.84
CA ALA A 106 -13.52 2.71 -1.95
C ALA A 106 -13.03 1.48 -2.71
N PHE A 107 -12.10 0.74 -2.11
CA PHE A 107 -11.55 -0.51 -2.64
C PHE A 107 -11.11 -1.41 -1.48
N PRO A 108 -10.99 -2.74 -1.70
CA PRO A 108 -10.61 -3.66 -0.64
C PRO A 108 -9.11 -3.61 -0.35
N ILE A 109 -8.76 -3.85 0.90
CA ILE A 109 -7.40 -4.24 1.31
C ILE A 109 -7.42 -5.72 1.67
N TYR A 110 -6.72 -6.54 0.89
CA TYR A 110 -6.51 -7.95 1.23
C TYR A 110 -5.32 -8.05 2.18
N TYR A 111 -5.59 -7.96 3.48
CA TYR A 111 -4.53 -7.93 4.48
C TYR A 111 -4.18 -9.32 5.02
N THR A 112 -2.92 -9.47 5.42
CA THR A 112 -2.48 -10.59 6.26
C THR A 112 -1.59 -10.04 7.37
N TYR A 113 -1.37 -10.83 8.43
CA TYR A 113 -0.37 -10.49 9.43
C TYR A 113 0.36 -11.76 9.87
N ARG A 114 1.64 -11.62 10.22
CA ARG A 114 2.46 -12.74 10.70
C ARG A 114 3.42 -12.30 11.77
N ARG A 115 3.48 -13.07 12.86
CA ARG A 115 4.58 -12.96 13.83
C ARG A 115 5.76 -13.77 13.31
N CYS A 116 6.84 -13.08 12.98
CA CYS A 116 8.04 -13.69 12.41
C CYS A 116 9.01 -14.18 13.49
N ASN A 117 9.06 -13.47 14.62
CA ASN A 117 9.78 -13.90 15.82
C ASN A 117 9.24 -13.18 17.07
N GLU A 118 9.96 -13.23 18.19
CA GLU A 118 9.52 -12.61 19.45
C GLU A 118 9.38 -11.09 19.38
N THR A 119 10.10 -10.43 18.47
CA THR A 119 10.23 -8.97 18.36
C THR A 119 9.89 -8.44 16.96
N ASP A 120 9.33 -9.26 16.06
CA ASP A 120 8.99 -8.91 14.67
C ASP A 120 7.58 -9.43 14.34
N ILE A 121 6.68 -8.50 14.04
CA ILE A 121 5.35 -8.76 13.49
C ILE A 121 5.21 -7.95 12.21
N ARG A 122 4.70 -8.57 11.15
CA ARG A 122 4.50 -7.92 9.84
C ARG A 122 3.04 -7.91 9.49
N VAL A 123 2.54 -6.77 9.03
CA VAL A 123 1.22 -6.63 8.42
C VAL A 123 1.40 -6.33 6.95
N VAL A 124 0.73 -7.09 6.09
CA VAL A 124 0.77 -6.93 4.62
C VAL A 124 -0.56 -6.35 4.18
N TYR A 125 -0.51 -5.32 3.34
CA TYR A 125 -1.66 -4.66 2.71
C TYR A 125 -1.56 -4.92 1.21
N ASN A 126 -2.34 -5.86 0.67
CA ASN A 126 -2.32 -6.17 -0.76
C ASN A 126 -3.46 -5.44 -1.48
N LEU A 127 -3.14 -4.91 -2.67
CA LEU A 127 -4.04 -4.33 -3.64
C LEU A 127 -4.14 -5.26 -4.84
N PHE A 128 -5.35 -5.42 -5.36
CA PHE A 128 -5.62 -6.20 -6.56
C PHE A 128 -6.02 -5.30 -7.72
N TYR A 129 -5.44 -5.55 -8.90
CA TYR A 129 -5.82 -4.91 -10.15
C TYR A 129 -6.14 -5.96 -11.22
N GLU A 130 -7.04 -5.62 -12.14
CA GLU A 130 -7.45 -6.52 -13.23
C GLU A 130 -6.33 -6.76 -14.26
N LYS A 131 -5.27 -5.92 -14.24
CA LYS A 131 -4.09 -6.00 -15.11
C LYS A 131 -2.94 -5.16 -14.56
N ASP A 132 -1.74 -5.46 -15.05
CA ASP A 132 -0.55 -4.60 -15.01
C ASP A 132 -0.31 -3.97 -16.40
N GLY A 133 0.16 -2.74 -16.43
CA GLY A 133 0.84 -2.16 -17.59
C GLY A 133 -0.02 -1.91 -18.84
N ALA A 134 0.70 -1.72 -19.95
CA ALA A 134 0.16 -1.41 -21.27
C ALA A 134 1.04 -2.03 -22.38
N GLU A 135 0.58 -1.93 -23.62
CA GLU A 135 1.34 -2.32 -24.81
C GLU A 135 2.11 -1.11 -25.37
N PHE A 136 3.36 -1.30 -25.76
CA PHE A 136 4.17 -0.27 -26.41
C PHE A 136 4.75 -0.77 -27.73
N VAL A 137 4.15 -0.35 -28.86
CA VAL A 137 4.64 -0.65 -30.22
C VAL A 137 4.87 -2.16 -30.42
N GLY A 138 3.93 -3.01 -29.99
CA GLY A 138 4.04 -4.47 -30.08
C GLY A 138 4.90 -5.12 -28.98
N ILE A 139 5.37 -4.35 -27.99
CA ILE A 139 6.03 -4.87 -26.79
C ILE A 139 5.01 -4.88 -25.65
N GLU A 140 4.62 -6.08 -25.23
CA GLU A 140 3.85 -6.30 -24.01
C GLU A 140 4.73 -5.90 -22.82
N THR A 141 4.41 -4.77 -22.19
CA THR A 141 5.11 -4.36 -20.96
C THR A 141 4.36 -4.79 -19.71
N GLY A 142 3.09 -5.17 -19.83
CA GLY A 142 2.23 -5.58 -18.74
C GLY A 142 1.74 -7.02 -18.86
N HIS A 143 0.83 -7.41 -17.98
CA HIS A 143 0.23 -8.74 -17.96
C HIS A 143 -1.17 -8.74 -17.32
N ASP A 144 -1.88 -9.86 -17.48
CA ASP A 144 -3.16 -10.09 -16.81
C ASP A 144 -2.95 -10.15 -15.30
N TYR A 145 -3.88 -9.52 -14.58
CA TYR A 145 -3.88 -9.35 -13.13
C TYR A 145 -2.64 -8.64 -12.57
N ASP A 146 -2.81 -8.04 -11.39
CA ASP A 146 -1.68 -7.53 -10.63
C ASP A 146 -1.97 -7.56 -9.13
N TRP A 147 -0.92 -7.87 -8.36
CA TRP A 147 -0.95 -7.93 -6.91
C TRP A 147 0.23 -7.15 -6.34
N GLU A 148 -0.07 -5.94 -5.88
CA GLU A 148 0.91 -5.06 -5.26
C GLU A 148 0.69 -4.96 -3.76
N ARG A 149 1.72 -4.58 -3.02
CA ARG A 149 1.65 -4.63 -1.56
C ARG A 149 2.58 -3.67 -0.84
N VAL A 150 2.11 -3.27 0.33
CA VAL A 150 2.92 -2.64 1.36
C VAL A 150 3.02 -3.58 2.56
N VAL A 151 4.20 -3.71 3.13
CA VAL A 151 4.42 -4.44 4.39
C VAL A 151 4.85 -3.45 5.46
N ILE A 152 4.13 -3.39 6.57
CA ILE A 152 4.55 -2.65 7.75
C ILE A 152 5.13 -3.63 8.76
N VAL A 153 6.41 -3.46 9.05
CA VAL A 153 7.14 -4.24 10.05
C VAL A 153 7.02 -3.52 11.38
N HIS A 154 6.52 -4.22 12.38
CA HIS A 154 6.44 -3.78 13.76
C HIS A 154 7.54 -4.45 14.56
N SER A 155 8.32 -3.65 15.28
CA SER A 155 9.37 -4.15 16.16
C SER A 155 9.05 -3.85 17.61
N ARG A 156 9.41 -4.78 18.50
CA ARG A 156 9.32 -4.58 19.94
C ARG A 156 10.62 -4.03 20.49
N ASP A 157 10.55 -2.98 21.30
CA ASP A 157 11.69 -2.43 22.04
C ASP A 157 11.94 -3.16 23.38
N ASP A 158 12.96 -2.71 24.10
CA ASP A 158 13.36 -3.27 25.41
C ASP A 158 12.32 -2.98 26.51
N ASP A 159 11.51 -1.93 26.34
CA ASP A 159 10.40 -1.56 27.24
C ASP A 159 9.11 -2.33 26.92
N ARG A 160 9.19 -3.32 26.02
CA ARG A 160 8.09 -4.19 25.59
C ARG A 160 6.97 -3.40 24.93
N LYS A 161 7.33 -2.36 24.18
CA LYS A 161 6.44 -1.58 23.34
C LYS A 161 6.68 -1.92 21.88
N TRP A 162 5.59 -2.05 21.14
CA TRP A 162 5.60 -2.28 19.71
C TRP A 162 5.30 -0.99 18.98
N SER A 163 6.03 -0.75 17.91
CA SER A 163 5.72 0.29 16.93
C SER A 163 6.17 -0.15 15.54
N PRO A 164 5.61 0.42 14.47
CA PRO A 164 6.20 0.38 13.15
C PRO A 164 7.69 0.76 13.21
N SER A 165 8.53 -0.06 12.59
CA SER A 165 9.96 0.16 12.48
C SER A 165 10.41 0.31 11.03
N ARG A 166 9.69 -0.31 10.08
CA ARG A 166 9.98 -0.26 8.64
C ARG A 166 8.72 -0.36 7.80
N ALA A 167 8.80 0.15 6.57
CA ALA A 167 7.86 -0.13 5.50
C ALA A 167 8.60 -0.74 4.30
N LEU A 168 8.08 -1.87 3.80
CA LEU A 168 8.51 -2.48 2.54
C LEU A 168 7.46 -2.15 1.49
N LEU A 169 7.84 -1.41 0.46
CA LEU A 169 6.94 -1.01 -0.62
C LEU A 169 7.27 -1.85 -1.85
N SER A 170 6.30 -2.60 -2.39
CA SER A 170 6.55 -3.43 -3.55
C SER A 170 6.96 -2.58 -4.75
N ALA A 171 8.03 -3.01 -5.41
CA ALA A 171 8.49 -2.40 -6.64
C ALA A 171 9.08 -3.50 -7.53
N HIS A 172 8.37 -3.81 -8.62
CA HIS A 172 8.75 -4.88 -9.53
C HIS A 172 8.94 -6.21 -8.77
N SER A 173 10.08 -6.88 -8.91
CA SER A 173 10.36 -8.17 -8.26
C SER A 173 10.87 -8.07 -6.81
N GLY A 174 10.81 -6.90 -6.17
CA GLY A 174 11.39 -6.69 -4.85
C GLY A 174 10.67 -5.63 -4.01
N TYR A 175 11.40 -5.05 -3.06
CA TYR A 175 10.90 -3.99 -2.19
C TYR A 175 11.85 -2.80 -2.12
N SER A 176 11.28 -1.61 -2.10
CA SER A 176 11.93 -0.48 -1.42
C SER A 176 11.77 -0.67 0.09
N ASN A 177 12.89 -0.71 0.81
CA ASN A 177 12.91 -0.98 2.24
C ASN A 177 13.28 0.26 3.05
N LEU A 178 12.28 0.92 3.61
CA LEU A 178 12.43 2.20 4.32
C LEU A 178 12.37 1.97 5.83
N ALA A 179 13.31 2.57 6.58
CA ALA A 179 13.10 2.74 8.01
C ALA A 179 11.89 3.66 8.22
N TRP A 180 11.12 3.45 9.28
CA TRP A 180 9.88 4.20 9.49
C TRP A 180 10.10 5.72 9.52
N GLY A 181 11.19 6.15 10.17
CA GLY A 181 11.56 7.57 10.23
C GLY A 181 12.10 8.16 8.93
N ASP A 182 12.42 7.34 7.93
CA ASP A 182 12.90 7.78 6.62
C ASP A 182 11.74 8.01 5.62
N ILE A 183 10.53 7.50 5.92
CA ILE A 183 9.33 7.71 5.09
C ILE A 183 9.08 9.22 4.96
N GLN A 184 8.98 9.73 3.73
CA GLN A 184 8.89 11.18 3.49
C GLN A 184 7.69 11.84 4.18
N ASN A 185 6.54 11.14 4.17
CA ASN A 185 5.29 11.67 4.69
C ASN A 185 4.54 10.61 5.50
N THR A 186 4.26 10.94 6.74
CA THR A 186 3.41 10.17 7.66
C THR A 186 2.39 11.11 8.31
N LEU A 187 1.25 10.58 8.70
CA LEU A 187 0.09 11.31 9.19
C LEU A 187 -0.29 10.80 10.57
N THR A 188 -0.75 11.71 11.42
CA THR A 188 -1.41 11.35 12.68
C THR A 188 -2.80 10.78 12.41
N THR A 189 -3.29 9.97 13.34
CA THR A 189 -4.68 9.49 13.32
C THR A 189 -5.70 10.66 13.26
N ASP A 190 -5.41 11.78 13.93
CA ASP A 190 -6.29 12.97 13.91
C ASP A 190 -6.36 13.63 12.52
N GLU A 191 -5.25 13.68 11.78
CA GLU A 191 -5.23 14.20 10.41
C GLU A 191 -6.06 13.33 9.47
N ILE A 192 -5.97 12.00 9.59
CA ILE A 192 -6.84 11.04 8.89
C ILE A 192 -8.31 11.34 9.20
N ASN A 193 -8.67 11.35 10.49
CA ASN A 193 -10.05 11.55 10.93
C ASN A 193 -10.64 12.91 10.57
N SER A 194 -9.79 13.93 10.38
CA SER A 194 -10.22 15.26 9.95
C SER A 194 -10.61 15.34 8.47
N GLY A 195 -10.29 14.32 7.67
CA GLY A 195 -10.49 14.32 6.22
C GLY A 195 -9.52 15.21 5.43
N LYS A 196 -8.51 15.81 6.09
CA LYS A 196 -7.52 16.73 5.49
C LYS A 196 -6.16 16.09 5.24
N ALA A 197 -6.10 14.77 5.28
CA ALA A 197 -4.88 13.98 5.23
C ALA A 197 -4.09 14.09 3.91
N LYS A 198 -4.67 14.68 2.86
CA LYS A 198 -3.99 14.95 1.59
C LYS A 198 -2.80 15.90 1.76
N ASP A 199 -2.96 17.00 2.49
CA ASP A 199 -2.08 18.17 2.38
C ASP A 199 -0.82 18.21 3.27
N PRO A 200 -0.80 17.70 4.52
CA PRO A 200 0.42 17.81 5.33
C PRO A 200 1.53 16.94 4.70
N ASN A 201 2.61 17.58 4.25
CA ASN A 201 3.77 16.94 3.64
C ASN A 201 5.04 17.32 4.41
N GLY A 202 6.06 16.46 4.35
CA GLY A 202 7.32 16.62 5.05
C GLY A 202 7.26 16.33 6.55
N VAL A 203 6.20 15.68 7.02
CA VAL A 203 6.05 15.23 8.42
C VAL A 203 6.37 13.75 8.50
N GLN A 204 7.23 13.36 9.42
CA GLN A 204 7.71 11.98 9.59
C GLN A 204 7.41 11.47 10.99
N ASN A 205 7.50 10.15 11.18
CA ASN A 205 7.31 9.45 12.46
C ASN A 205 5.90 9.55 13.08
N ASN A 206 4.85 9.68 12.26
CA ASN A 206 3.46 9.48 12.70
C ASN A 206 2.95 8.07 12.33
N ASP A 207 1.66 7.82 12.56
CA ASP A 207 1.04 6.50 12.47
C ASP A 207 0.81 5.99 11.03
N HIS A 208 0.44 6.87 10.09
CA HIS A 208 -0.05 6.45 8.78
C HIS A 208 0.86 6.95 7.64
N PRO A 209 1.55 6.07 6.89
CA PRO A 209 2.39 6.48 5.79
C PRO A 209 1.55 6.91 4.58
N LYS A 210 2.01 7.90 3.83
CA LYS A 210 1.48 8.16 2.49
C LYS A 210 2.16 7.22 1.50
N VAL A 211 1.35 6.52 0.69
CA VAL A 211 1.84 5.60 -0.34
C VAL A 211 1.32 6.04 -1.69
N TYR A 212 2.23 6.29 -2.61
CA TYR A 212 1.97 6.71 -3.99
C TYR A 212 2.11 5.50 -4.91
N VAL A 213 1.01 5.14 -5.56
CA VAL A 213 0.96 4.06 -6.55
C VAL A 213 1.34 4.62 -7.91
N ALA A 214 2.27 3.97 -8.59
CA ALA A 214 2.64 4.37 -9.95
C ALA A 214 1.52 4.11 -10.95
N TRP A 215 1.36 5.06 -11.87
CA TRP A 215 0.20 5.18 -12.74
C TRP A 215 0.00 4.01 -13.72
N SER A 216 1.09 3.44 -14.25
CA SER A 216 0.99 2.40 -15.28
C SER A 216 1.20 0.98 -14.78
N LYS A 217 2.09 0.76 -13.81
CA LYS A 217 2.52 -0.58 -13.38
C LYS A 217 2.34 -0.89 -11.90
N HIS A 218 1.77 0.07 -11.18
CA HIS A 218 1.45 -0.02 -9.76
C HIS A 218 2.58 -0.21 -8.72
N PRO A 219 3.91 -0.05 -8.97
CA PRO A 219 4.87 -0.05 -7.87
C PRO A 219 4.55 1.05 -6.85
N ASN A 220 4.84 0.78 -5.59
CA ASN A 220 4.50 1.61 -4.45
C ASN A 220 5.70 2.44 -3.97
N TYR A 221 5.47 3.71 -3.66
CA TYR A 221 6.51 4.65 -3.23
C TYR A 221 6.04 5.51 -2.06
N ASP A 222 6.96 6.04 -1.26
CA ASP A 222 6.67 7.03 -0.21
C ASP A 222 6.73 8.49 -0.72
N THR A 223 7.06 8.65 -2.01
CA THR A 223 7.32 9.94 -2.66
C THR A 223 6.47 10.14 -3.90
N ARG A 224 6.09 11.39 -4.15
CA ARG A 224 5.46 11.83 -5.41
C ARG A 224 6.51 12.00 -6.51
N ASN A 225 6.17 11.65 -7.76
CA ASN A 225 7.01 11.90 -8.93
C ASN A 225 6.16 12.16 -10.19
N THR A 226 6.16 13.40 -10.65
CA THR A 226 5.41 13.81 -11.86
C THR A 226 6.32 14.25 -13.01
N GLY A 227 7.61 13.90 -12.94
CA GLY A 227 8.62 14.34 -13.92
C GLY A 227 8.72 13.46 -15.16
N TRP A 228 8.32 12.18 -15.06
CA TRP A 228 8.52 11.17 -16.11
C TRP A 228 7.23 10.42 -16.39
N ASN A 229 6.83 10.37 -17.67
CA ASN A 229 5.59 9.76 -18.14
C ASN A 229 5.78 9.23 -19.58
N ASP A 230 6.95 8.67 -19.84
CA ASP A 230 7.27 7.91 -21.04
C ASP A 230 7.20 6.40 -20.72
N PRO A 231 7.03 5.52 -21.72
CA PRO A 231 6.89 4.09 -21.49
C PRO A 231 8.05 3.45 -20.72
N ALA A 232 9.29 3.88 -20.96
CA ALA A 232 10.45 3.28 -20.34
C ALA A 232 10.52 3.61 -18.84
N SER A 233 10.22 4.85 -18.46
CA SER A 233 10.19 5.25 -17.04
C SER A 233 9.13 4.51 -16.22
N GLN A 234 8.06 4.00 -16.83
CA GLN A 234 7.03 3.26 -16.09
C GLN A 234 7.49 1.88 -15.62
N SER A 235 8.60 1.36 -16.15
CA SER A 235 9.22 0.10 -15.72
C SER A 235 10.45 0.31 -14.82
N LEU A 236 10.61 1.51 -14.27
CA LEU A 236 11.76 1.92 -13.47
C LEU A 236 11.31 2.74 -12.25
N ASP A 237 12.23 3.00 -11.31
CA ASP A 237 11.96 3.75 -10.07
C ASP A 237 11.46 5.21 -10.30
N ASN A 238 11.63 5.72 -11.52
CA ASN A 238 11.14 7.05 -11.91
C ASN A 238 9.73 7.03 -12.51
N ALA A 239 8.95 5.95 -12.35
CA ALA A 239 7.56 5.87 -12.79
C ALA A 239 6.69 7.02 -12.27
N PHE A 240 5.71 7.44 -13.08
CA PHE A 240 4.81 8.54 -12.74
C PHE A 240 3.92 8.16 -11.56
N ARG A 241 3.78 9.07 -10.59
CA ARG A 241 2.87 8.93 -9.45
C ARG A 241 2.54 10.32 -8.89
N SER A 242 1.26 10.61 -8.71
CA SER A 242 0.77 11.90 -8.23
C SER A 242 -0.25 11.70 -7.10
N ASP A 243 -0.85 12.81 -6.69
CA ASP A 243 -1.84 12.93 -5.62
C ASP A 243 -3.19 13.41 -6.16
N ASP A 244 -3.50 13.05 -7.41
CA ASP A 244 -4.72 13.45 -8.10
C ASP A 244 -5.97 12.89 -7.40
N TRP A 245 -5.85 11.67 -6.88
CA TRP A 245 -6.81 11.03 -5.99
C TRP A 245 -6.11 10.46 -4.76
N TRP A 246 -6.84 10.37 -3.66
CA TRP A 246 -6.39 9.72 -2.44
C TRP A 246 -7.52 8.94 -1.79
N HIS A 247 -7.20 7.88 -1.04
CA HIS A 247 -8.21 7.16 -0.28
C HIS A 247 -7.58 6.53 0.95
N PHE A 248 -8.18 6.80 2.12
CA PHE A 248 -7.91 6.05 3.34
C PHE A 248 -8.99 4.99 3.46
N VAL A 249 -8.62 3.73 3.31
CA VAL A 249 -9.62 2.64 3.21
C VAL A 249 -10.25 2.40 4.58
N ASP A 250 -11.58 2.44 4.62
CA ASP A 250 -12.35 2.13 5.82
C ASP A 250 -12.16 0.67 6.25
N LEU A 251 -12.18 0.43 7.57
CA LEU A 251 -11.96 -0.90 8.17
C LEU A 251 -12.92 -1.98 7.63
N GLU A 252 -14.13 -1.62 7.23
CA GLU A 252 -15.09 -2.56 6.63
C GLU A 252 -14.61 -3.21 5.33
N ASN A 253 -13.67 -2.57 4.62
CA ASN A 253 -13.09 -3.05 3.38
C ASN A 253 -11.78 -3.84 3.60
N TYR A 254 -11.41 -4.14 4.85
CA TYR A 254 -10.25 -4.98 5.17
C TYR A 254 -10.64 -6.46 5.19
N ILE A 255 -10.08 -7.21 4.24
CA ILE A 255 -10.35 -8.64 4.06
C ILE A 255 -9.14 -9.45 4.50
N ARG A 256 -9.27 -10.20 5.60
CA ARG A 256 -8.20 -11.07 6.10
C ARG A 256 -8.00 -12.24 5.14
N SER A 257 -6.79 -12.35 4.58
CA SER A 257 -6.52 -13.16 3.38
C SER A 257 -5.34 -14.12 3.51
N ASP A 258 -4.97 -14.50 4.74
CA ASP A 258 -4.07 -15.64 4.95
C ASP A 258 -4.80 -16.98 4.73
N ASP A 259 -4.03 -18.06 4.57
CA ASP A 259 -4.51 -19.40 4.23
C ASP A 259 -5.48 -20.03 5.26
N SER A 260 -5.63 -19.40 6.43
CA SER A 260 -6.60 -19.81 7.44
C SER A 260 -8.04 -19.38 7.12
N THR A 261 -8.24 -18.37 6.26
CA THR A 261 -9.56 -17.81 5.93
C THR A 261 -10.10 -18.34 4.60
N ASP A 262 -11.41 -18.19 4.38
CA ASP A 262 -12.03 -18.58 3.10
C ASP A 262 -11.55 -17.71 1.94
N ALA A 263 -11.30 -16.42 2.21
CA ALA A 263 -10.69 -15.50 1.25
C ALA A 263 -9.29 -15.98 0.84
N GLY A 264 -8.41 -16.28 1.79
CA GLY A 264 -7.06 -16.74 1.49
C GLY A 264 -7.04 -18.09 0.77
N LYS A 265 -7.92 -19.02 1.12
CA LYS A 265 -8.04 -20.30 0.41
C LYS A 265 -8.49 -20.13 -1.04
N ALA A 266 -9.44 -19.24 -1.31
CA ALA A 266 -9.88 -18.96 -2.68
C ALA A 266 -8.80 -18.25 -3.49
N LEU A 267 -8.18 -17.20 -2.91
CA LEU A 267 -7.05 -16.50 -3.52
C LEU A 267 -5.89 -17.44 -3.87
N GLY A 268 -5.61 -18.45 -3.02
CA GLY A 268 -4.54 -19.42 -3.26
C GLY A 268 -4.89 -20.54 -4.25
N ARG A 269 -6.17 -20.70 -4.63
CA ARG A 269 -6.63 -21.77 -5.53
C ARG A 269 -6.74 -21.32 -6.99
N VAL A 270 -7.14 -20.08 -7.22
CA VAL A 270 -7.38 -19.56 -8.59
C VAL A 270 -6.07 -19.18 -9.28
N ASP A 271 -6.12 -19.16 -10.62
CA ASP A 271 -5.00 -18.77 -11.46
C ASP A 271 -4.99 -17.24 -11.64
N TRP A 272 -3.92 -16.60 -11.18
CA TRP A 272 -3.68 -15.15 -11.34
C TRP A 272 -2.70 -14.86 -12.50
N GLY A 273 -2.50 -15.81 -13.41
CA GLY A 273 -1.56 -15.67 -14.52
C GLY A 273 -0.13 -15.49 -14.02
N SER A 274 0.55 -14.44 -14.47
CA SER A 274 1.90 -14.11 -14.00
C SER A 274 1.95 -13.36 -12.66
N ALA A 275 0.81 -12.92 -12.12
CA ALA A 275 0.74 -12.22 -10.84
C ALA A 275 0.85 -13.21 -9.65
N SER A 276 2.07 -13.64 -9.36
CA SER A 276 2.35 -14.66 -8.33
C SER A 276 2.37 -14.12 -6.89
N SER A 277 2.23 -12.82 -6.68
CA SER A 277 2.30 -12.13 -5.38
C SER A 277 0.96 -12.03 -4.65
N ASN A 278 0.07 -13.00 -4.83
CA ASN A 278 -1.21 -13.03 -4.12
C ASN A 278 -1.04 -13.15 -2.58
N PRO A 279 -2.06 -12.79 -1.78
CA PRO A 279 -1.91 -12.67 -0.33
C PRO A 279 -1.41 -13.94 0.40
N PRO A 280 -1.91 -15.16 0.12
CA PRO A 280 -1.35 -16.39 0.71
C PRO A 280 0.13 -16.63 0.38
N SER A 281 0.53 -16.42 -0.89
CA SER A 281 1.92 -16.61 -1.31
C SER A 281 2.84 -15.65 -0.57
N VAL A 282 2.48 -14.37 -0.50
CA VAL A 282 3.23 -13.37 0.24
C VAL A 282 3.26 -13.67 1.73
N HIS A 283 2.13 -14.07 2.32
CA HIS A 283 2.06 -14.41 3.74
C HIS A 283 3.03 -15.54 4.13
N ALA A 284 3.21 -16.53 3.25
CA ALA A 284 4.13 -17.65 3.45
C ALA A 284 5.60 -17.19 3.56
N GLU A 285 5.99 -16.17 2.80
CA GLU A 285 7.38 -15.70 2.65
C GLU A 285 7.67 -14.37 3.36
N VAL A 286 6.66 -13.69 3.91
CA VAL A 286 6.77 -12.31 4.41
C VAL A 286 7.86 -12.12 5.47
N CYS A 287 8.20 -13.16 6.23
CA CYS A 287 9.24 -13.08 7.27
C CYS A 287 10.66 -13.03 6.70
N ASP A 288 10.86 -13.46 5.46
CA ASP A 288 12.14 -13.41 4.76
C ASP A 288 12.26 -12.19 3.84
N ALA A 289 11.18 -11.42 3.67
CA ALA A 289 11.18 -10.19 2.88
C ALA A 289 12.10 -9.11 3.49
N SER A 290 12.83 -8.40 2.63
CA SER A 290 13.75 -7.31 3.01
C SER A 290 13.91 -6.31 1.90
#